data_AF-A0A5T1YUI1-F1
#
_entry.id   AF-A0A5T1YUI1-F1
#
_cell.length_a   1.000
_cell.length_b   1.000
_cell.length_c   1.000
_cell.angle_alpha   90.00
_cell.angle_beta   90.00
_cell.angle_gamma   90.00
#
_symmetry.space_group_name_H-M   'P 1'
#
loop_
_entity.id
_entity.type
_entity.pdbx_description
1 polymer ?
#
loop_
_entity_poly.entity_id
_entity_poly.type
_entity_poly.pdbx_seq_one_letter_code
_entity_poly.pdbx_strand_id
1 'polypeptide(L)'
;FWFSNETNLSLQIVAPLHFNIAIILSSLTNLNLIFMNFFELFDDKIYLRFEYDNIISDEQKLKLCELLNSNLSGFNLKKIKKPIIKKDELKLDLNYSKMYAKLGLNTKDQQGLMAYLMNVFNELELVLCAAKIQTIRQRTRNIFIFQKNEKLEHSEQKLVNLLISE
;
A
#
# COMPACT_ATOMS: atom_id res chain seq x y z
N PHE A 1 4.76 12.24 -12.06
CA PHE A 1 3.99 10.97 -12.17
C PHE A 1 3.61 10.75 -13.62
N TRP A 2 3.28 9.53 -14.00
CA TRP A 2 2.81 9.15 -15.33
C TRP A 2 1.63 8.20 -15.16
N PHE A 3 0.58 8.32 -15.96
CA PHE A 3 -0.46 7.29 -15.97
C PHE A 3 -1.02 7.04 -17.36
N SER A 4 -1.49 5.81 -17.56
CA SER A 4 -2.29 5.38 -18.70
C SER A 4 -3.65 4.91 -18.20
N ASN A 5 -4.68 5.04 -19.05
CA ASN A 5 -6.05 4.64 -18.75
C ASN A 5 -6.76 4.13 -20.01
N GLU A 6 -6.01 3.50 -20.92
CA GLU A 6 -6.56 2.99 -22.18
C GLU A 6 -7.26 1.64 -21.97
N THR A 7 -6.52 0.62 -21.53
CA THR A 7 -7.07 -0.70 -21.20
C THR A 7 -7.44 -0.79 -19.73
N ASN A 8 -6.65 -0.16 -18.87
CA ASN A 8 -6.79 -0.15 -17.43
C ASN A 8 -5.99 1.02 -16.84
N LEU A 9 -6.34 1.47 -15.63
CA LEU A 9 -5.60 2.52 -14.95
C LEU A 9 -4.24 1.99 -14.47
N SER A 10 -3.17 2.52 -15.04
CA SER A 10 -1.79 2.27 -14.62
C SER A 10 -1.16 3.59 -14.20
N LEU A 11 -0.74 3.72 -12.94
CA LEU A 11 -0.14 4.93 -12.37
C LEU A 11 1.28 4.65 -11.89
N GLN A 12 2.24 5.47 -12.31
CA GLN A 12 3.63 5.41 -11.89
C GLN A 12 4.06 6.74 -11.28
N ILE A 13 4.76 6.69 -10.15
CA ILE A 13 5.15 7.88 -9.39
C ILE A 13 6.58 7.69 -8.89
N VAL A 14 7.41 8.72 -9.08
CA VAL A 14 8.63 8.91 -8.28
C VAL A 14 8.35 10.06 -7.32
N ALA A 15 8.56 9.83 -6.03
CA ALA A 15 8.22 10.78 -4.97
C ALA A 15 9.26 10.74 -3.85
N PRO A 16 9.28 11.74 -2.95
CA PRO A 16 10.09 11.68 -1.73
C PRO A 16 9.70 10.49 -0.83
N LEU A 17 10.63 9.99 -0.01
CA LEU A 17 10.45 8.83 0.86
C LEU A 17 9.23 8.94 1.78
N HIS A 18 8.91 10.14 2.26
CA HIS A 18 7.79 10.40 3.16
C HIS A 18 6.44 10.64 2.46
N PHE A 19 6.35 10.33 1.17
CA PHE A 19 5.12 10.50 0.40
C PHE A 19 4.01 9.56 0.90
N ASN A 20 2.87 10.13 1.32
CA ASN A 20 1.81 9.36 1.99
C ASN A 20 0.95 8.55 1.00
N ILE A 21 1.41 7.35 0.66
CA ILE A 21 0.78 6.43 -0.30
C ILE A 21 -0.67 6.07 0.09
N ALA A 22 -0.97 6.04 1.40
CA ALA A 22 -2.30 5.69 1.89
C ALA A 22 -3.37 6.67 1.36
N ILE A 23 -3.04 7.94 1.09
CA ILE A 23 -3.96 8.93 0.53
C ILE A 23 -4.37 8.55 -0.90
N ILE A 24 -3.42 8.12 -1.74
CA ILE A 24 -3.69 7.70 -3.12
C ILE A 24 -4.53 6.42 -3.13
N LEU A 25 -4.16 5.44 -2.31
CA LEU A 25 -4.92 4.21 -2.19
C LEU A 25 -6.33 4.47 -1.66
N SER A 26 -6.48 5.44 -0.74
CA SER A 26 -7.79 5.87 -0.23
C SER A 26 -8.64 6.54 -1.31
N SER A 27 -8.06 7.41 -2.14
CA SER A 27 -8.78 8.09 -3.22
C SER A 27 -9.25 7.13 -4.33
N LEU A 28 -8.56 6.00 -4.50
CA LEU A 28 -8.85 4.95 -5.49
C LEU A 28 -9.48 3.68 -4.88
N THR A 29 -10.03 3.76 -3.67
CA THR A 29 -10.58 2.59 -2.93
C THR A 29 -11.69 1.85 -3.67
N ASN A 30 -12.43 2.54 -4.54
CA ASN A 30 -13.52 1.95 -5.33
C ASN A 30 -13.02 1.14 -6.53
N LEU A 31 -11.72 1.16 -6.82
CA LEU A 31 -11.10 0.43 -7.91
C LEU A 31 -10.46 -0.88 -7.40
N ASN A 32 -10.35 -1.86 -8.27
CA ASN A 32 -9.74 -3.16 -7.99
C ASN A 32 -8.24 -3.10 -8.27
N LEU A 33 -7.42 -3.11 -7.22
CA LEU A 33 -5.95 -3.09 -7.35
C LEU A 33 -5.45 -4.47 -7.78
N ILE A 34 -4.93 -4.58 -9.01
CA ILE A 34 -4.34 -5.81 -9.56
C ILE A 34 -2.88 -5.92 -9.16
N PHE A 35 -2.14 -4.83 -9.26
CA PHE A 35 -0.71 -4.83 -9.06
C PHE A 35 -0.27 -3.56 -8.35
N MET A 36 0.66 -3.71 -7.41
CA MET A 36 1.41 -2.59 -6.90
C MET A 36 2.86 -3.00 -6.67
N ASN A 37 3.77 -2.10 -7.02
CA ASN A 37 5.17 -2.18 -6.65
C ASN A 37 5.56 -0.91 -5.90
N PHE A 38 6.31 -1.11 -4.82
CA PHE A 38 7.00 -0.08 -4.07
C PHE A 38 8.46 -0.50 -3.93
N PHE A 39 9.39 0.43 -4.15
CA PHE A 39 10.78 0.26 -3.73
C PHE A 39 11.42 1.61 -3.47
N GLU A 40 12.26 1.65 -2.44
CA GLU A 40 13.16 2.77 -2.18
C GLU A 40 14.17 2.93 -3.33
N LEU A 41 14.47 4.18 -3.65
CA LEU A 41 15.50 4.62 -4.58
C LEU A 41 16.61 5.34 -3.79
N PHE A 42 17.68 5.72 -4.48
CA PHE A 42 18.67 6.65 -3.95
C PHE A 42 18.08 8.07 -3.76
N ASP A 43 18.78 8.90 -2.98
CA ASP A 43 18.42 10.29 -2.66
C ASP A 43 17.03 10.47 -2.01
N ASP A 44 16.70 9.64 -1.02
CA ASP A 44 15.45 9.70 -0.26
C ASP A 44 14.20 9.75 -1.15
N LYS A 45 14.21 8.97 -2.23
CA LYS A 45 13.10 8.83 -3.17
C LYS A 45 12.53 7.42 -3.11
N ILE A 46 11.30 7.29 -3.56
CA ILE A 46 10.61 6.03 -3.77
C ILE A 46 10.07 5.97 -5.19
N TYR A 47 9.96 4.75 -5.71
CA TYR A 47 9.19 4.46 -6.90
C TYR A 47 7.91 3.70 -6.52
N LEU A 48 6.81 4.11 -7.13
CA LEU A 48 5.50 3.49 -7.00
C LEU A 48 4.97 3.13 -8.38
N ARG A 49 4.39 1.95 -8.51
CA ARG A 49 3.54 1.57 -9.64
C ARG A 49 2.27 0.96 -9.10
N PHE A 50 1.13 1.38 -9.63
CA PHE A 50 -0.19 0.82 -9.38
C PHE A 50 -0.79 0.40 -10.71
N GLU A 51 -1.45 -0.75 -10.74
CA GLU A 51 -2.33 -1.14 -11.83
C GLU A 51 -3.65 -1.59 -11.24
N TYR A 52 -4.71 -1.01 -11.77
CA TYR A 52 -6.08 -1.39 -11.43
C TYR A 52 -6.69 -2.16 -12.59
N ASP A 53 -7.75 -2.92 -12.32
CA ASP A 53 -8.56 -3.59 -13.36
C ASP A 53 -9.48 -2.61 -14.09
N ASN A 54 -9.73 -1.47 -13.47
CA ASN A 54 -10.68 -0.48 -13.93
C ASN A 54 -10.01 0.58 -14.80
N ILE A 55 -10.78 1.13 -15.74
CA ILE A 55 -10.54 2.47 -16.26
C ILE A 55 -11.31 3.50 -15.42
N ILE A 56 -10.81 4.73 -15.38
CA ILE A 56 -11.45 5.87 -14.72
C ILE A 56 -11.99 6.88 -15.74
N SER A 57 -13.05 7.60 -15.38
CA SER A 57 -13.63 8.69 -16.19
C SER A 57 -12.71 9.91 -16.26
N ASP A 58 -12.96 10.82 -17.20
CA ASP A 58 -12.15 12.05 -17.32
C ASP A 58 -12.25 12.96 -16.09
N GLU A 59 -13.41 13.00 -15.44
CA GLU A 59 -13.58 13.69 -14.16
C GLU A 59 -12.71 13.08 -13.05
N GLN A 60 -12.68 11.74 -12.97
CA GLN A 60 -11.83 11.03 -12.01
C GLN A 60 -10.33 11.23 -12.31
N LYS A 61 -9.94 11.26 -13.59
CA LYS A 61 -8.56 11.57 -14.01
C LYS A 61 -8.17 12.98 -13.54
N LEU A 62 -9.02 13.96 -13.77
CA LEU A 62 -8.77 15.35 -13.37
C LEU A 62 -8.57 15.46 -11.86
N LYS A 63 -9.45 14.85 -11.06
CA LYS A 63 -9.31 14.79 -9.59
C LYS A 63 -8.03 14.09 -9.13
N LEU A 64 -7.64 13.00 -9.79
CA LEU A 64 -6.40 12.29 -9.49
C LEU A 64 -5.17 13.17 -9.80
N CYS A 65 -5.17 13.87 -10.92
CA CYS A 65 -4.11 14.81 -11.28
C CYS A 65 -3.99 15.95 -10.28
N GLU A 66 -5.12 16.55 -9.87
CA GLU A 66 -5.14 17.60 -8.84
C GLU A 66 -4.54 17.10 -7.52
N LEU A 67 -4.96 15.91 -7.07
CA LEU A 67 -4.42 15.25 -5.87
C LEU A 67 -2.90 15.05 -5.94
N LEU A 68 -2.39 14.56 -7.07
CA LEU A 68 -0.97 14.29 -7.24
C LEU A 68 -0.16 15.58 -7.38
N ASN A 69 -0.69 16.59 -8.08
CA ASN A 69 -0.04 17.90 -8.24
C ASN A 69 -0.01 18.72 -6.95
N SER A 70 -0.92 18.47 -6.00
CA SER A 70 -0.88 19.12 -4.69
C SER A 70 0.16 18.51 -3.75
N ASN A 71 0.96 17.53 -4.20
CA ASN A 71 1.82 16.71 -3.34
C ASN A 71 1.05 16.09 -2.15
N LEU A 72 -0.24 15.76 -2.35
CA LEU A 72 -1.13 15.23 -1.33
C LEU A 72 -1.40 16.17 -0.14
N SER A 73 -0.96 17.43 -0.22
CA SER A 73 -1.18 18.42 0.84
C SER A 73 -2.67 18.76 0.97
N GLY A 74 -3.15 18.85 2.21
CA GLY A 74 -4.56 19.15 2.52
C GLY A 74 -5.53 17.97 2.37
N PHE A 75 -5.05 16.76 2.04
CA PHE A 75 -5.90 15.57 1.94
C PHE A 75 -5.85 14.75 3.23
N ASN A 76 -7.02 14.57 3.85
CA ASN A 76 -7.16 13.68 4.99
C ASN A 76 -7.52 12.27 4.52
N LEU A 77 -6.96 11.28 5.22
CA LEU A 77 -7.34 9.89 5.02
C LEU A 77 -8.84 9.72 5.32
N LYS A 78 -9.58 9.20 4.34
CA LYS A 78 -10.97 8.82 4.58
C LYS A 78 -10.99 7.67 5.58
N LYS A 79 -12.08 7.56 6.35
CA LYS A 79 -12.29 6.42 7.25
C LYS A 79 -12.33 5.13 6.44
N ILE A 80 -11.30 4.31 6.56
CA ILE A 80 -11.20 3.01 5.87
C ILE A 80 -11.79 1.94 6.79
N LYS A 81 -12.68 1.11 6.25
CA LYS A 81 -13.22 -0.05 6.97
C LYS A 81 -12.11 -1.07 7.19
N LYS A 82 -11.98 -1.60 8.40
CA LYS A 82 -11.05 -2.70 8.70
C LYS A 82 -11.38 -3.93 7.83
N PRO A 83 -10.43 -4.45 7.03
CA PRO A 83 -10.64 -5.63 6.22
C PRO A 83 -10.68 -6.90 7.08
N ILE A 84 -11.29 -7.95 6.55
CA ILE A 84 -11.31 -9.26 7.19
C ILE A 84 -10.05 -10.01 6.76
N ILE A 85 -9.09 -10.16 7.67
CA ILE A 85 -7.83 -10.90 7.45
C ILE A 85 -7.73 -11.95 8.54
N LYS A 86 -7.66 -13.23 8.16
CA LYS A 86 -7.47 -14.29 9.13
C LYS A 86 -6.02 -14.39 9.56
N LYS A 87 -5.77 -14.87 10.77
CA LYS A 87 -4.41 -15.02 11.32
C LYS A 87 -3.51 -15.91 10.45
N ASP A 88 -4.05 -16.98 9.87
CA ASP A 88 -3.31 -17.91 9.00
C ASP A 88 -2.98 -17.31 7.61
N GLU A 89 -3.65 -16.23 7.22
CA GLU A 89 -3.40 -15.50 5.98
C GLU A 89 -2.24 -14.49 6.11
N LEU A 90 -1.80 -14.19 7.34
CA LEU A 90 -0.72 -13.25 7.65
C LEU A 90 0.52 -13.99 8.16
N LYS A 91 1.69 -13.67 7.62
CA LYS A 91 2.98 -14.25 8.02
C LYS A 91 4.02 -13.17 8.20
N LEU A 92 4.38 -12.87 9.44
CA LEU A 92 5.49 -11.99 9.77
C LEU A 92 6.74 -12.83 10.05
N ASP A 93 7.82 -12.52 9.33
CA ASP A 93 9.14 -13.13 9.48
C ASP A 93 10.16 -12.04 9.82
N LEU A 94 10.43 -11.88 11.10
CA LEU A 94 11.46 -10.96 11.60
C LEU A 94 12.87 -11.43 11.26
N ASN A 95 13.09 -12.66 10.81
CA ASN A 95 14.41 -13.22 10.49
C ASN A 95 14.66 -13.36 9.00
N TYR A 96 13.84 -12.72 8.16
CA TYR A 96 13.95 -12.77 6.71
C TYR A 96 15.36 -12.44 6.18
N SER A 97 16.02 -11.45 6.77
CA SER A 97 17.44 -11.17 6.56
C SER A 97 18.06 -10.49 7.78
N LYS A 98 19.34 -10.10 7.71
CA LYS A 98 20.00 -9.34 8.79
C LYS A 98 19.30 -8.00 9.05
N MET A 99 19.01 -7.24 7.98
CA MET A 99 18.52 -5.86 8.09
C MET A 99 17.02 -5.70 7.82
N TYR A 100 16.36 -6.74 7.31
CA TYR A 100 14.96 -6.65 6.90
C TYR A 100 14.11 -7.76 7.49
N ALA A 101 12.88 -7.40 7.82
CA ALA A 101 11.78 -8.31 8.10
C ALA A 101 10.84 -8.40 6.89
N LYS A 102 10.05 -9.47 6.83
CA LYS A 102 9.09 -9.70 5.75
C LYS A 102 7.70 -9.95 6.32
N LEU A 103 6.72 -9.22 5.80
CA LEU A 103 5.30 -9.50 6.02
C LEU A 103 4.69 -10.05 4.73
N GLY A 104 4.24 -11.29 4.78
CA GLY A 104 3.42 -11.91 3.74
C GLY A 104 1.94 -11.83 4.10
N LEU A 105 1.10 -11.49 3.13
CA LEU A 105 -0.35 -11.53 3.26
C LEU A 105 -0.96 -12.24 2.05
N ASN A 106 -1.72 -13.31 2.28
CA ASN A 106 -2.46 -14.02 1.24
C ASN A 106 -3.93 -14.13 1.64
N THR A 107 -4.73 -13.14 1.26
CA THR A 107 -6.12 -13.02 1.69
C THR A 107 -7.06 -12.79 0.50
N LYS A 108 -8.36 -12.82 0.76
CA LYS A 108 -9.37 -12.36 -0.19
C LYS A 108 -9.19 -10.85 -0.41
N ASP A 109 -9.14 -10.45 -1.67
CA ASP A 109 -9.09 -9.05 -2.04
C ASP A 109 -10.38 -8.33 -1.62
N GLN A 110 -10.22 -7.14 -1.06
CA GLN A 110 -11.28 -6.35 -0.44
C GLN A 110 -11.03 -4.88 -0.74
N GLN A 111 -12.09 -4.14 -1.07
CA GLN A 111 -11.98 -2.70 -1.29
C GLN A 111 -11.39 -2.02 -0.05
N GLY A 112 -10.35 -1.21 -0.27
CA GLY A 112 -9.68 -0.47 0.79
C GLY A 112 -8.66 -1.28 1.58
N LEU A 113 -8.43 -2.56 1.26
CA LEU A 113 -7.44 -3.41 1.93
C LEU A 113 -6.06 -2.75 1.95
N MET A 114 -5.53 -2.36 0.79
CA MET A 114 -4.18 -1.78 0.72
C MET A 114 -4.10 -0.40 1.41
N ALA A 115 -5.16 0.41 1.30
CA ALA A 115 -5.23 1.69 1.99
C ALA A 115 -5.18 1.50 3.52
N TYR A 116 -5.90 0.50 4.03
CA TYR A 116 -5.88 0.13 5.45
C TYR A 116 -4.48 -0.32 5.89
N LEU A 117 -3.85 -1.24 5.14
CA LEU A 117 -2.50 -1.74 5.45
C LEU A 117 -1.48 -0.60 5.52
N MET A 118 -1.45 0.28 4.51
CA MET A 118 -0.53 1.42 4.48
C MET A 118 -0.81 2.40 5.62
N ASN A 119 -2.07 2.61 5.99
CA ASN A 119 -2.41 3.44 7.15
C ASN A 119 -1.86 2.83 8.45
N VAL A 120 -2.03 1.52 8.67
CA VAL A 120 -1.47 0.84 9.85
C VAL A 120 0.06 0.93 9.88
N PHE A 121 0.73 0.77 8.74
CA PHE A 121 2.19 0.89 8.68
C PHE A 121 2.66 2.31 9.03
N ASN A 122 1.95 3.33 8.55
CA ASN A 122 2.22 4.73 8.89
C ASN A 122 1.97 5.02 10.37
N GLU A 123 0.86 4.53 10.95
CA GLU A 123 0.52 4.71 12.38
C GLU A 123 1.54 4.05 13.32
N LEU A 124 2.16 2.96 12.89
CA LEU A 124 3.22 2.27 13.63
C LEU A 124 4.61 2.79 13.27
N GLU A 125 4.69 3.77 12.37
CA GLU A 125 5.93 4.38 11.89
C GLU A 125 6.95 3.33 11.39
N LEU A 126 6.44 2.31 10.69
CA LEU A 126 7.25 1.26 10.08
C LEU A 126 7.93 1.78 8.81
N VAL A 127 9.20 1.40 8.63
CA VAL A 127 9.97 1.79 7.45
C VAL A 127 9.82 0.71 6.38
N LEU A 128 8.93 0.96 5.41
CA LEU A 128 8.71 0.07 4.27
C LEU A 128 9.79 0.31 3.21
N CYS A 129 10.57 -0.73 2.89
CA CYS A 129 11.65 -0.64 1.91
C CYS A 129 11.27 -1.20 0.53
N ALA A 130 10.41 -2.21 0.51
CA ALA A 130 9.88 -2.80 -0.71
C ALA A 130 8.48 -3.35 -0.50
N ALA A 131 7.62 -3.27 -1.51
CA ALA A 131 6.38 -4.02 -1.53
C ALA A 131 6.06 -4.53 -2.94
N LYS A 132 5.46 -5.71 -3.00
CA LYS A 132 4.90 -6.29 -4.22
C LYS A 132 3.53 -6.87 -3.92
N ILE A 133 2.54 -6.41 -4.66
CA ILE A 133 1.13 -6.75 -4.53
C ILE A 133 0.71 -7.38 -5.85
N GLN A 134 0.03 -8.51 -5.77
CA GLN A 134 -0.51 -9.17 -6.96
C GLN A 134 -1.87 -9.79 -6.63
N THR A 135 -2.91 -9.35 -7.32
CA THR A 135 -4.27 -9.85 -7.18
C THR A 135 -4.65 -10.69 -8.39
N ILE A 136 -5.08 -11.92 -8.14
CA ILE A 136 -5.54 -12.88 -9.15
C ILE A 136 -6.81 -13.54 -8.63
N ARG A 137 -7.90 -13.52 -9.41
CA ARG A 137 -9.17 -14.18 -9.07
C ARG A 137 -9.66 -13.84 -7.64
N GLN A 138 -9.73 -12.56 -7.32
CA GLN A 138 -10.17 -12.02 -6.01
C GLN A 138 -9.33 -12.47 -4.81
N ARG A 139 -8.13 -13.01 -5.02
CA ARG A 139 -7.15 -13.23 -3.95
C ARG A 139 -5.92 -12.38 -4.22
N THR A 140 -5.44 -11.73 -3.17
CA THR A 140 -4.25 -10.90 -3.24
C THR A 140 -3.09 -11.56 -2.51
N ARG A 141 -1.91 -11.54 -3.12
CA ARG A 141 -0.65 -12.04 -2.58
C ARG A 141 0.29 -10.86 -2.44
N ASN A 142 0.48 -10.43 -1.20
CA ASN A 142 1.23 -9.23 -0.87
C ASN A 142 2.48 -9.61 -0.11
N ILE A 143 3.58 -8.96 -0.49
CA ILE A 143 4.85 -9.03 0.20
C ILE A 143 5.23 -7.61 0.55
N PHE A 144 5.52 -7.38 1.83
CA PHE A 144 6.07 -6.12 2.34
C PHE A 144 7.40 -6.44 3.01
N ILE A 145 8.41 -5.64 2.73
CA ILE A 145 9.75 -5.72 3.31
C ILE A 145 9.95 -4.47 4.13
N PHE A 146 10.22 -4.66 5.42
CA PHE A 146 10.44 -3.58 6.37
C PHE A 146 11.90 -3.57 6.83
N GLN A 147 12.46 -2.39 7.02
CA GLN A 147 13.72 -2.25 7.74
C GLN A 147 13.52 -2.69 9.19
N LYS A 148 14.44 -3.50 9.73
CA LYS A 148 14.47 -3.78 11.17
C LYS A 148 14.93 -2.54 11.91
N ASN A 149 14.14 -2.15 12.90
CA ASN A 149 14.44 -1.10 13.85
C ASN A 149 13.66 -1.36 15.13
N GLU A 150 13.94 -0.58 16.17
CA GLU A 150 13.26 -0.69 17.45
C GLU A 150 11.74 -0.57 17.30
N LYS A 151 11.24 0.30 16.41
CA LYS A 151 9.78 0.46 16.22
C LYS A 151 9.11 -0.82 15.76
N LEU A 152 9.69 -1.54 14.79
CA LEU A 152 9.16 -2.80 14.32
C LEU A 152 9.19 -3.87 15.43
N GLU A 153 10.30 -3.98 16.16
CA GLU A 153 10.47 -4.97 17.23
C GLU A 153 9.46 -4.76 18.37
N HIS A 154 9.23 -3.52 18.79
CA HIS A 154 8.28 -3.20 19.85
C HIS A 154 6.82 -3.26 19.39
N SER A 155 6.55 -3.14 18.08
CA SER A 155 5.19 -3.09 17.55
C SER A 155 4.71 -4.39 16.91
N GLU A 156 5.52 -5.46 16.88
CA GLU A 156 5.18 -6.75 16.25
C GLU A 156 3.76 -7.24 16.63
N GLN A 157 3.50 -7.41 17.93
CA GLN A 157 2.22 -7.94 18.39
C GLN A 157 1.07 -6.98 18.06
N LYS A 158 1.32 -5.67 18.15
CA LYS A 158 0.35 -4.62 17.83
C LYS A 158 0.02 -4.61 16.34
N LEU A 159 1.03 -4.75 15.48
CA LEU A 159 0.88 -4.87 14.02
C LEU A 159 -0.02 -6.06 13.68
N VAL A 160 0.30 -7.25 14.19
CA VAL A 160 -0.51 -8.45 13.92
C VAL A 160 -1.95 -8.25 14.39
N ASN A 161 -2.17 -7.74 15.60
CA ASN A 161 -3.51 -7.51 16.16
C ASN A 161 -4.31 -6.44 15.39
N LEU A 162 -3.65 -5.39 14.89
CA LEU A 162 -4.29 -4.38 14.06
C LEU A 162 -4.72 -4.96 12.71
N LEU A 163 -3.93 -5.85 12.13
CA LEU A 163 -4.20 -6.42 10.81
C LEU A 163 -5.26 -7.52 10.83
N ILE A 164 -5.22 -8.43 11.81
CA ILE A 164 -6.16 -9.56 11.85
C ILE A 164 -7.54 -9.11 12.32
N SER A 165 -8.58 -9.74 11.76
CA SER A 165 -9.96 -9.65 12.20
C SER A 165 -10.43 -11.07 12.51
N GLU A 166 -10.88 -11.32 13.75
CA GLU A 166 -11.41 -12.62 14.18
C GLU A 166 -12.66 -13.02 13.39
#